data_AF-A0A8S7P3H0-F1
#
_entry.id   AF-A0A8S7P3H0-F1
#
_cell.length_a   1.000
_cell.length_b   1.000
_cell.length_c   1.000
_cell.angle_alpha   90.00
_cell.angle_beta   90.00
_cell.angle_gamma   90.00
#
_symmetry.space_group_name_H-M   'P 1'
#
loop_
_entity.id
_entity.type
_entity.pdbx_description
1 polymer ?
#
loop_
_entity_poly.entity_id
_entity_poly.type
_entity_poly.pdbx_seq_one_letter_code
_entity_poly.pdbx_strand_id
1 'polypeptide(L)' 'HMWDAMPGSYYKMGSDWDGGEFDDHLTLELEKNGKGSRIYITYASPAPGHLKDKFIEPLVKRVKDVAEGRVR' A
#
# COMPACT_ATOMS: atom_id res chain seq x y z
N HIS A 1 4.06 2.16 -14.55
CA HIS A 1 3.35 2.92 -13.51
C HIS A 1 2.31 3.82 -14.17
N MET A 2 1.05 3.38 -14.21
CA MET A 2 -0.06 4.23 -14.66
C MET A 2 -0.59 4.97 -13.43
N TRP A 3 -0.45 6.29 -13.43
CA TRP A 3 -1.01 7.16 -12.40
C TRP A 3 -2.31 7.72 -12.96
N ASP A 4 -3.44 7.36 -12.37
CA ASP A 4 -4.73 7.97 -12.66
C ASP A 4 -5.15 8.78 -11.43
N ALA A 5 -5.12 10.11 -11.56
CA ALA A 5 -5.46 11.04 -10.49
C ALA A 5 -6.71 11.82 -10.92
N MET A 6 -7.87 11.44 -10.36
CA MET A 6 -9.10 12.17 -10.59
C MET A 6 -9.18 13.39 -9.65
N PRO A 7 -9.51 14.60 -10.14
CA PRO A 7 -9.73 15.76 -9.27
C PRO A 7 -10.92 15.47 -8.34
N GLY A 8 -10.66 15.32 -7.04
CA GLY A 8 -11.72 14.90 -6.10
C GLY A 8 -11.27 14.22 -4.81
N SER A 9 -9.96 13.99 -4.63
CA SER A 9 -9.34 13.47 -3.40
C SER A 9 -9.27 11.94 -3.25
N TYR A 10 -9.25 11.21 -4.37
CA TYR A 10 -8.94 9.78 -4.39
C TYR A 10 -7.69 9.51 -5.21
N TYR A 11 -6.80 8.68 -4.70
CA TYR A 11 -5.59 8.25 -5.38
C TYR A 11 -5.39 6.75 -5.19
N LYS A 12 -5.11 6.04 -6.28
CA LYS A 12 -4.79 4.61 -6.26
C LYS A 12 -3.42 4.40 -6.87
N MET A 13 -2.59 3.67 -6.15
CA MET A 13 -1.27 3.27 -6.61
C MET A 13 -1.04 1.81 -6.31
N GLY A 14 -0.32 1.13 -7.18
CA GLY A 14 0.11 -0.23 -6.91
C GLY A 14 1.44 -0.51 -7.58
N SER A 15 2.18 -1.44 -6.99
CA SER A 15 3.43 -1.96 -7.55
C SER A 15 3.49 -3.45 -7.30
N ASP A 16 3.88 -4.16 -8.35
CA ASP A 16 4.40 -5.51 -8.23
C ASP A 16 5.83 -5.42 -7.67
N TRP A 17 6.20 -6.39 -6.84
CA TRP A 17 7.58 -6.59 -6.43
C TRP A 17 8.30 -7.43 -7.50
N ASP A 18 8.61 -6.79 -8.63
CA ASP A 18 9.45 -7.40 -9.67
C ASP A 18 10.88 -7.58 -9.14
N GLY A 19 11.23 -8.83 -8.82
CA GLY A 19 12.55 -9.22 -8.30
C GLY A 19 12.53 -10.20 -7.13
N GLY A 20 11.35 -10.52 -6.58
CA GLY A 20 11.16 -11.62 -5.64
C GLY A 20 10.96 -12.97 -6.33
N GLU A 21 11.02 -14.07 -5.57
CA GLU A 21 10.63 -15.42 -6.04
C GLU A 21 9.12 -15.53 -6.33
N PHE A 22 8.32 -14.56 -5.86
CA PHE A 22 6.87 -14.55 -5.90
C PHE A 22 6.34 -13.20 -6.41
N ASP A 23 5.29 -13.26 -7.22
CA ASP A 23 4.60 -12.10 -7.81
C ASP A 23 3.73 -11.37 -6.75
N ASP A 24 4.38 -10.84 -5.72
CA ASP A 24 3.71 -10.09 -4.66
C ASP A 24 3.26 -8.71 -5.18
N HIS A 25 2.02 -8.34 -4.87
CA HIS A 25 1.42 -7.09 -5.31
C HIS A 25 0.92 -6.27 -4.12
N LEU A 26 1.26 -4.99 -4.09
CA LEU A 26 0.75 -4.03 -3.12
C LEU A 26 -0.07 -2.96 -3.84
N THR A 27 -1.32 -2.78 -3.42
CA THR A 27 -2.16 -1.64 -3.79
C THR A 27 -2.40 -0.75 -2.56
N LEU A 28 -2.25 0.56 -2.75
CA LEU A 28 -2.57 1.61 -1.78
C LEU A 28 -3.62 2.54 -2.38
N GLU A 29 -4.71 2.74 -1.66
CA GLU A 29 -5.77 3.67 -2.02
C GLU A 29 -5.90 4.74 -0.94
N LEU A 30 -5.84 6.00 -1.34
CA LEU A 30 -5.90 7.16 -0.48
C LEU A 30 -7.17 7.94 -0.78
N GLU A 31 -7.97 8.22 0.26
CA GLU A 31 -9.17 9.04 0.17
C GLU A 31 -9.11 10.17 1.20
N LYS A 32 -9.37 11.42 0.80
CA LYS A 32 -9.53 12.53 1.78
C LYS A 32 -10.90 12.43 2.45
N ASN A 33 -10.92 12.49 3.77
CA ASN A 33 -12.15 12.28 4.55
C ASN A 33 -12.58 13.51 5.38
N GLY A 34 -12.33 14.73 4.89
CA GLY A 34 -12.71 15.99 5.54
C GLY A 34 -11.95 16.32 6.84
N LYS A 35 -11.36 15.33 7.51
CA LYS A 35 -10.56 15.46 8.74
C LYS A 35 -9.10 15.02 8.57
N GLY A 36 -8.76 14.51 7.40
CA GLY A 36 -7.45 13.96 7.06
C GLY A 36 -7.58 13.08 5.82
N SER A 37 -6.79 12.00 5.81
CA SER A 37 -6.83 11.00 4.74
C SER A 37 -7.05 9.61 5.33
N ARG A 38 -7.77 8.77 4.60
CA ARG A 38 -7.92 7.34 4.87
C ARG A 38 -7.10 6.59 3.84
N ILE A 39 -6.34 5.60 4.31
CA ILE A 39 -5.53 4.72 3.45
C ILE A 39 -6.12 3.32 3.55
N TYR A 40 -6.38 2.71 2.39
CA TYR A 40 -6.66 1.28 2.25
C TYR A 40 -5.43 0.61 1.68
N ILE A 41 -5.03 -0.52 2.29
CA ILE A 41 -3.85 -1.29 1.92
C ILE A 41 -4.33 -2.68 1.53
N THR A 42 -4.05 -3.09 0.30
CA THR A 42 -4.32 -4.44 -0.19
C THR A 42 -2.99 -5.07 -0.58
N TYR A 43 -2.61 -6.15 0.10
CA TYR A 43 -1.44 -6.95 -0.24
C TYR A 43 -1.89 -8.32 -0.72
N ALA A 44 -1.40 -8.72 -1.89
CA ALA A 44 -1.67 -10.02 -2.50
C ALA A 44 -0.34 -10.73 -2.75
N SER A 45 -0.33 -12.05 -2.51
CA SER A 45 0.84 -12.89 -2.76
C SER A 45 0.38 -14.28 -3.17
N PRO A 46 1.02 -14.91 -4.19
CA PRO A 46 0.81 -16.31 -4.50
C PRO A 46 1.45 -17.23 -3.45
N ALA A 47 2.31 -16.72 -2.56
CA ALA A 47 2.92 -17.46 -1.47
C ALA A 47 2.12 -17.30 -0.16
N PRO A 48 1.41 -18.34 0.33
CA PRO A 48 0.61 -18.24 1.57
C PRO A 48 1.45 -17.86 2.80
N GLY A 49 2.76 -18.13 2.76
CA GLY A 49 3.70 -17.74 3.80
C GLY A 49 3.80 -16.22 3.98
N HIS A 50 3.68 -15.45 2.90
CA HIS A 50 3.83 -13.98 2.90
C HIS A 50 2.57 -13.27 3.42
N LEU A 51 1.42 -13.94 3.41
CA LEU A 51 0.16 -13.42 3.96
C LEU A 51 0.08 -13.51 5.49
N LYS A 52 1.15 -13.96 6.17
CA LYS A 52 1.21 -14.07 7.62
C LYS A 52 1.53 -12.72 8.26
N ASP A 53 0.97 -12.48 9.43
CA ASP A 53 1.12 -11.22 10.20
C ASP A 53 2.58 -10.76 10.33
N LYS A 54 3.52 -11.69 10.55
CA LYS A 54 4.95 -11.38 10.66
C LYS A 54 5.55 -10.64 9.45
N PHE A 55 4.93 -10.75 8.28
CA PHE A 55 5.33 -10.05 7.05
C PHE A 55 4.44 -8.84 6.74
N ILE A 56 3.14 -8.93 7.05
CA ILE A 56 2.16 -7.86 6.78
C ILE A 56 2.25 -6.72 7.79
N GLU A 57 2.42 -7.01 9.08
CA GLU A 57 2.47 -5.98 10.12
C GLU A 57 3.60 -4.97 9.91
N PRO A 58 4.85 -5.38 9.60
CA PRO A 58 5.91 -4.43 9.31
C PRO A 58 5.62 -3.57 8.08
N LEU A 59 4.99 -4.15 7.04
CA LEU A 59 4.61 -3.43 5.83
C LEU A 59 3.58 -2.34 6.15
N VAL A 60 2.49 -2.71 6.82
CA VAL A 60 1.44 -1.77 7.23
C VAL A 60 2.01 -0.66 8.11
N LYS A 61 2.89 -1.02 9.06
CA LYS A 61 3.59 -0.04 9.89
C LYS A 61 4.44 0.92 9.07
N ARG A 62 5.23 0.42 8.11
CA ARG A 62 6.07 1.24 7.25
C ARG A 62 5.24 2.21 6.41
N VAL A 63 4.15 1.75 5.81
CA VAL A 63 3.21 2.61 5.05
C VAL A 63 2.67 3.73 5.95
N LYS A 64 2.27 3.39 7.18
CA LYS A 64 1.79 4.38 8.16
C LYS A 64 2.88 5.41 8.52
N ASP A 65 4.08 4.96 8.83
CA ASP A 65 5.18 5.86 9.23
C ASP A 65 5.57 6.80 8.08
N VAL A 66 5.52 6.34 6.82
CA VAL A 66 5.72 7.20 5.63
C VAL A 66 4.58 8.21 5.49
N ALA A 67 3.33 7.76 5.61
CA ALA A 67 2.15 8.63 5.49
C ALA A 67 2.10 9.72 6.58
N GLU A 68 2.58 9.41 7.79
CA GLU A 68 2.72 10.36 8.90
C GLU A 68 4.00 11.21 8.80
N GLY A 69 4.84 10.98 7.78
CA GLY A 69 6.08 11.72 7.56
C GLY A 69 7.21 11.41 8.56
N ARG A 70 7.10 10.33 9.34
CA ARG A 70 8.14 9.91 10.30
C ARG A 70 9.38 9.33 9.61
N VAL A 71 9.18 8.73 8.43
CA VAL A 71 10.23 8.14 7.60
C VAL A 71 9.98 8.50 6.13
N ARG A 72 11.04 8.53 5.33
CA ARG A 72 10.97 8.77 3.87
C ARG A 72 11.51 7.57 3.11
#